data_AF-A0A9E0L925-F1
#
_entry.id   AF-A0A9E0L925-F1
#
_cell.length_a   1.000
_cell.length_b   1.000
_cell.length_c   1.000
_cell.angle_alpha   90.00
_cell.angle_beta   90.00
_cell.angle_gamma   90.00
#
_symmetry.space_group_name_H-M   'P 1'
#
loop_
_entity.id
_entity.type
_entity.pdbx_description
1 polymer ?
#
loop_
_entity_poly.entity_id
_entity_poly.type
_entity_poly.pdbx_seq_one_letter_code
_entity_poly.pdbx_strand_id
1 'polypeptide(L)' 'MQKFTTHKGLVAPMDRENVDTDAIIPKQFLKSIKKTGFGINLFDEWR' A
#
# COMPACT_ATOMS: atom_id res chain seq x y z
N MET A 1 10.11 4.36 -15.12
CA MET A 1 10.45 4.48 -13.68
C MET A 1 10.84 5.92 -13.39
N GLN A 2 10.44 6.48 -12.25
CA GLN A 2 10.87 7.82 -11.85
C GLN A 2 12.27 7.73 -11.21
N LYS A 3 13.16 8.67 -11.54
CA LYS A 3 14.52 8.71 -10.98
C LYS A 3 14.44 9.07 -9.50
N PHE A 4 14.94 8.19 -8.64
CA PHE A 4 15.07 8.46 -7.21
C PHE A 4 16.40 9.18 -6.95
N THR A 5 16.36 10.34 -6.29
CA THR A 5 17.57 11.12 -5.92
C THR A 5 17.52 11.49 -4.44
N THR A 6 16.59 12.36 -4.08
CA THR A 6 16.31 12.74 -2.69
C THR A 6 14.83 12.97 -2.56
N HIS A 7 14.21 12.37 -1.54
CA HIS A 7 12.80 12.55 -1.21
C HIS A 7 12.68 13.11 0.21
N LYS A 8 11.94 14.21 0.36
CA LYS A 8 11.56 14.78 1.65
C LYS A 8 10.03 14.73 1.72
N GLY A 9 9.50 14.08 2.74
CA GLY A 9 8.07 13.85 2.89
C GLY A 9 7.68 13.59 4.34
N LEU A 10 6.36 13.53 4.57
CA LEU A 10 5.81 13.14 5.86
C LEU A 10 6.02 11.64 6.09
N VAL A 11 6.41 11.26 7.31
CA VAL A 11 6.56 9.86 7.72
C VAL A 11 5.34 9.44 8.54
N ALA A 12 4.87 8.23 8.31
CA ALA A 12 3.85 7.57 9.13
C ALA A 12 4.50 6.38 9.87
N PRO A 13 4.57 6.40 11.21
CA PRO A 13 5.11 5.27 11.97
C PRO A 13 4.12 4.09 11.96
N MET A 14 4.64 2.87 11.90
CA MET A 14 3.86 1.62 11.96
C MET A 14 4.58 0.63 12.88
N ASP A 15 4.07 0.46 14.10
CA ASP A 15 4.64 -0.41 15.12
C ASP A 15 4.02 -1.81 15.04
N ARG A 16 4.32 -2.52 13.95
CA ARG A 16 3.85 -3.89 13.71
C ARG A 16 4.94 -4.70 13.01
N GLU A 17 5.29 -5.83 13.60
CA GLU A 17 6.15 -6.82 12.96
C GLU A 17 5.30 -7.74 12.05
N ASN A 18 5.95 -8.39 11.08
CA ASN A 18 5.31 -9.39 10.20
C ASN A 18 4.10 -8.87 9.40
N VAL A 19 4.21 -7.66 8.86
CA VAL A 19 3.22 -7.11 7.91
C VAL A 19 3.22 -7.96 6.64
N ASP A 20 2.18 -8.77 6.46
CA ASP A 20 2.05 -9.68 5.32
C ASP A 20 1.40 -9.02 4.08
N THR A 21 1.31 -9.77 2.99
CA THR A 21 0.77 -9.25 1.72
C THR A 21 -0.73 -8.96 1.76
N ASP A 22 -1.50 -9.72 2.54
CA ASP A 22 -2.94 -9.51 2.67
C ASP A 22 -3.20 -8.26 3.52
N ALA A 23 -2.37 -8.00 4.53
CA ALA A 23 -2.38 -6.78 5.32
C ALA A 23 -2.06 -5.53 4.48
N ILE A 24 -1.11 -5.60 3.56
CA ILE A 24 -0.79 -4.49 2.64
C ILE A 24 -1.95 -4.26 1.66
N ILE A 25 -2.43 -5.33 1.04
CA ILE A 25 -3.57 -5.27 0.12
C ILE A 25 -4.32 -6.61 0.11
N PRO A 26 -5.57 -6.63 0.60
CA PRO A 26 -6.34 -7.87 0.66
C PRO A 26 -6.61 -8.47 -0.72
N LYS A 27 -6.53 -9.79 -0.82
CA LYS A 27 -6.71 -10.55 -2.09
C LYS A 27 -8.01 -10.27 -2.85
N GLN A 28 -9.09 -9.82 -2.19
CA GLN A 28 -10.36 -9.51 -2.87
C GLN A 28 -10.19 -8.41 -3.91
N PHE A 29 -9.27 -7.48 -3.69
CA PHE A 29 -9.04 -6.35 -4.60
C PHE A 29 -8.22 -6.73 -5.82
N LEU A 30 -7.42 -7.80 -5.74
CA LEU A 30 -6.53 -8.27 -6.81
C LEU A 30 -7.27 -8.86 -8.02
N LYS A 31 -8.59 -9.06 -7.91
CA LYS A 31 -9.45 -9.46 -9.05
C LYS A 31 -9.86 -8.29 -9.95
N SER A 32 -9.51 -7.05 -9.57
CA SER A 32 -9.85 -5.87 -10.35
C SER A 32 -9.05 -5.79 -11.66
N ILE A 33 -9.76 -5.63 -12.78
CA ILE A 33 -9.19 -5.30 -14.09
C ILE A 33 -9.20 -3.79 -14.38
N LYS A 34 -9.69 -2.98 -13.44
CA LYS A 34 -9.82 -1.53 -13.61
C LYS A 34 -8.43 -0.90 -13.59
N LYS A 35 -8.20 0.10 -14.45
CA LYS A 35 -6.95 0.88 -14.50
C LYS A 35 -6.89 2.03 -13.47
N THR A 36 -7.86 2.07 -12.56
CA THR A 36 -7.86 2.96 -11.39
C THR A 36 -7.02 2.28 -10.31
N GLY A 37 -5.89 2.88 -9.93
CA GLY A 37 -4.89 2.24 -9.05
C GLY A 37 -5.42 1.76 -7.71
N PHE A 38 -4.61 0.94 -7.02
CA PHE A 38 -5.01 0.24 -5.78
C PHE A 38 -4.83 1.04 -4.48
N GLY A 39 -4.36 2.29 -4.55
CA GLY A 39 -3.96 3.06 -3.37
C GLY A 39 -5.09 3.32 -2.36
N ILE A 40 -6.36 3.27 -2.78
CA ILE A 40 -7.51 3.42 -1.88
C ILE A 40 -7.62 2.23 -0.91
N ASN A 41 -7.23 1.04 -1.37
CA ASN A 41 -7.37 -0.21 -0.62
C ASN A 41 -6.08 -0.61 0.12
N LEU A 42 -5.09 0.30 0.18
CA LEU A 42 -3.85 0.08 0.91
C LEU A 42 -4.16 0.03 2.41
N PHE A 43 -3.76 -1.06 3.07
CA PHE A 43 -4.04 -1.33 4.47
C PHE A 43 -5.54 -1.32 4.83
N ASP A 44 -6.41 -1.77 3.92
CA ASP A 44 -7.88 -1.72 4.09
C ASP A 44 -8.36 -2.37 5.40
N GLU A 45 -7.76 -3.49 5.83
CA GLU A 45 -8.12 -4.16 7.08
C GLU A 45 -7.70 -3.40 8.34
N TRP A 46 -6.78 -2.44 8.21
CA TRP A 46 -6.17 -1.70 9.33
C TRP A 46 -6.57 -0.22 9.37
N ARG A 47 -7.42 0.20 8.43
CA ARG A 47 -7.81 1.60 8.21
C ARG A 47 -9.21 1.88 8.75
#